data_AF-A0A6N7QHM9-F1
#
_entry.id   AF-A0A6N7QHM9-F1
#
_cell.length_a   1.000
_cell.length_b   1.000
_cell.length_c   1.000
_cell.angle_alpha   90.00
_cell.angle_beta   90.00
_cell.angle_gamma   90.00
#
_symmetry.space_group_name_H-M   'P 1'
#
loop_
_entity.id
_entity.type
_entity.pdbx_description
1 polymer ?
#
loop_
_entity_poly.entity_id
_entity_poly.type
_entity_poly.pdbx_seq_one_letter_code
_entity_poly.pdbx_strand_id
1 'polypeptide(L)'
;MWSKLQGLAGEAIALLQSKPSMSPNELQCLGVWLWYGFTIDPDTYQPILMSLPLKQRDVVIWEVLEEGVEWHFGSPRVWSYNLSQLEFAVIWVASRYPRTAHPLGGSVGTRNSWDASMHIQSMIGQIASQTSYLARAVMARLAASAELVSYRDMVLHHQASQLTASVDASHVAPTWEAAQEVLTNRAPCSHHDLVAVVLDHLDDVQLHISHANEDSYKLFWNTDSANRLDRPKTEDQARDALLGMLRYRLFPHNIRAEPEGHMNADKRADIVIFCREIKAVVEIKRDFHADVWTAAVGQLDRLYTPDPEAGGLGIYLVFWYGEKRGSTIPNPPNGKDRPQSAAEMLRMLQEVLPSSTAKRIKIIVVDVSGPGASLAS
;
A
#
# COMPACT_ATOMS: atom_id res chain seq x y z
N MET A 1 -16.54 25.10 17.34
CA MET A 1 -16.54 24.35 18.62
C MET A 1 -15.26 23.54 18.76
N TRP A 2 -14.94 22.69 17.78
CA TRP A 2 -13.71 21.88 17.74
C TRP A 2 -12.40 22.67 17.83
N SER A 3 -12.25 23.76 17.09
CA SER A 3 -11.05 24.63 17.17
C SER A 3 -10.85 25.28 18.54
N LYS A 4 -11.95 25.61 19.24
CA LYS A 4 -11.90 26.15 20.61
C LYS A 4 -11.49 25.08 21.63
N LEU A 5 -11.96 23.84 21.46
CA LEU A 5 -11.58 22.71 22.31
C LEU A 5 -10.10 22.31 22.10
N GLN A 6 -9.60 22.35 20.87
CA GLN A 6 -8.18 22.14 20.59
C GLN A 6 -7.29 23.24 21.21
N GLY A 7 -7.72 24.51 21.13
CA GLY A 7 -7.03 25.62 21.80
C GLY A 7 -6.95 25.44 23.32
N LEU A 8 -8.07 25.06 23.95
CA LEU A 8 -8.13 24.80 25.40
C LEU A 8 -7.26 23.61 25.82
N ALA A 9 -7.23 22.53 25.02
CA ALA A 9 -6.35 21.39 25.27
C ALA A 9 -4.88 21.80 25.21
N GLY A 10 -4.49 22.57 24.19
CA GLY A 10 -3.12 23.08 24.04
C GLY A 10 -2.70 23.99 25.19
N GLU A 11 -3.56 24.91 25.62
CA GLU A 11 -3.31 25.80 26.77
C GLU A 11 -3.19 25.02 28.08
N ALA A 12 -4.06 24.03 28.32
CA ALA A 12 -4.01 23.19 29.51
C ALA A 12 -2.73 22.35 29.57
N ILE A 13 -2.32 21.76 28.45
CA ILE A 13 -1.08 20.97 28.34
C ILE A 13 0.13 21.86 28.57
N ALA A 14 0.21 23.02 27.91
CA ALA A 14 1.32 23.96 28.09
C ALA A 14 1.44 24.44 29.54
N LEU A 15 0.31 24.78 30.17
CA LEU A 15 0.27 25.17 31.58
C LEU A 15 0.76 24.06 32.50
N LEU A 16 0.28 22.82 32.30
CA LEU A 16 0.68 21.68 33.13
C LEU A 16 2.15 21.35 32.93
N GLN A 17 2.64 21.29 31.70
CA GLN A 17 4.05 21.01 31.36
C GLN A 17 5.02 22.09 31.85
N SER A 18 4.56 23.33 32.03
CA SER A 18 5.38 24.41 32.59
C SER A 18 5.67 24.26 34.10
N LYS A 19 4.93 23.39 34.80
CA LYS A 19 5.10 23.20 36.24
C LYS A 19 6.37 22.39 36.55
N PRO A 20 7.19 22.83 37.52
CA PRO A 20 8.41 22.12 37.91
C PRO A 20 8.13 20.76 38.58
N SER A 21 6.94 20.59 39.16
CA SER A 21 6.43 19.31 39.65
C SER A 21 4.92 19.28 39.53
N MET A 22 4.36 18.09 39.31
CA MET A 22 2.91 17.85 39.20
C MET A 22 2.46 16.86 40.27
N SER A 23 1.33 17.15 40.91
CA SER A 23 0.61 16.20 41.76
C SER A 23 0.06 15.03 40.92
N PRO A 24 -0.32 13.90 41.56
CA PRO A 24 -0.94 12.77 40.85
C PRO A 24 -2.18 13.18 40.02
N ASN A 25 -3.02 14.06 40.55
CA ASN A 25 -4.21 14.53 39.83
C ASN A 25 -3.86 15.40 38.61
N GLU A 26 -2.81 16.22 38.71
CA GLU A 26 -2.33 17.03 37.59
C GLU A 26 -1.69 16.18 36.50
N LEU A 27 -0.97 15.11 36.88
CA LEU A 27 -0.43 14.13 35.92
C LEU A 27 -1.56 13.39 35.20
N GLN A 28 -2.61 12.99 35.93
CA GLN A 28 -3.77 12.34 35.33
C GLN A 28 -4.50 13.29 34.37
N CYS A 29 -4.71 14.54 34.79
CA CYS A 29 -5.29 15.58 33.94
C CYS A 29 -4.47 15.81 32.66
N LEU A 30 -3.13 15.89 32.79
CA LEU A 30 -2.23 15.97 31.65
C LEU A 30 -2.39 14.76 30.72
N GLY A 31 -2.48 13.55 31.27
CA GLY A 31 -2.68 12.33 30.50
C GLY A 31 -3.98 12.34 29.71
N VAL A 32 -5.09 12.73 30.34
CA VAL A 32 -6.40 12.84 29.67
C VAL A 32 -6.35 13.84 28.52
N TRP A 33 -5.75 15.02 28.71
CA TRP A 33 -5.66 16.03 27.65
C TRP A 33 -4.76 15.61 26.49
N LEU A 34 -3.61 14.98 26.78
CA LEU A 34 -2.71 14.49 25.74
C LEU A 34 -3.32 13.34 24.95
N TRP A 35 -4.01 12.42 25.63
CA TRP A 35 -4.76 11.34 24.98
C TRP A 35 -5.89 11.88 24.10
N TYR A 36 -6.68 12.83 24.60
CA TYR A 36 -7.76 13.45 23.84
C TYR A 36 -7.22 14.16 22.59
N GLY A 37 -6.11 14.89 22.75
CA GLY A 37 -5.40 15.52 21.64
C GLY A 37 -4.94 14.51 20.58
N PHE A 38 -4.34 13.40 20.99
CA PHE A 38 -3.93 12.31 20.10
C PHE A 38 -5.10 11.65 19.36
N THR A 39 -6.28 11.56 20.01
CA THR A 39 -7.48 10.99 19.40
C THR A 39 -8.00 11.87 18.25
N ILE A 40 -7.84 13.20 18.38
CA ILE A 40 -8.35 14.17 17.39
C ILE A 40 -7.31 14.51 16.32
N ASP A 41 -6.04 14.67 16.71
CA ASP A 41 -4.95 15.13 15.85
C ASP A 41 -3.67 14.33 16.17
N PRO A 42 -3.60 13.06 15.71
CA PRO A 42 -2.48 12.19 16.05
C PRO A 42 -1.13 12.75 15.56
N ASP A 43 -1.10 13.39 14.39
CA ASP A 43 0.15 13.90 13.79
C ASP A 43 0.80 14.98 14.66
N THR A 44 -0.01 15.87 15.25
CA THR A 44 0.48 16.90 16.17
C THR A 44 0.92 16.31 17.51
N TYR A 45 0.22 15.30 18.03
CA TYR A 45 0.39 14.83 19.41
C TYR A 45 1.35 13.63 19.57
N GLN A 46 1.58 12.82 18.53
CA GLN A 46 2.53 11.70 18.60
C GLN A 46 3.94 12.12 19.03
N PRO A 47 4.56 13.19 18.47
CA PRO A 47 5.88 13.64 18.91
C PRO A 47 5.90 14.10 20.38
N ILE A 48 4.80 14.70 20.84
CA ILE A 48 4.64 15.13 22.24
C ILE A 48 4.62 13.91 23.15
N LEU A 49 3.82 12.88 22.83
CA LEU A 49 3.74 11.64 23.59
C LEU A 49 5.08 10.90 23.65
N MET A 50 5.83 10.87 22.54
CA MET A 50 7.15 10.23 22.47
C MET A 50 8.22 10.98 23.29
N SER A 51 8.09 12.30 23.46
CA SER A 51 9.04 13.12 24.23
C SER A 51 8.75 13.17 25.73
N LEU A 52 7.62 12.62 26.19
CA LEU A 52 7.25 12.66 27.61
C LEU A 52 8.31 12.01 28.51
N PRO A 53 8.65 12.64 29.66
CA PRO A 53 9.42 12.02 30.72
C PRO A 53 8.75 10.74 31.24
N LEU A 54 9.53 9.75 31.68
CA LEU A 54 9.05 8.42 32.08
C LEU A 54 7.83 8.44 33.01
N LYS A 55 7.87 9.28 34.06
CA LYS A 55 6.77 9.37 35.04
C LYS A 55 5.46 9.88 34.42
N GLN A 56 5.54 10.83 33.48
CA GLN A 56 4.37 11.34 32.77
C GLN A 56 3.88 10.30 31.76
N ARG A 57 4.83 9.70 31.02
CA ARG A 57 4.56 8.67 30.02
C ARG A 57 3.77 7.50 30.61
N ASP A 58 4.15 7.01 31.79
CA ASP A 58 3.44 5.91 32.45
C ASP A 58 1.97 6.26 32.71
N VAL A 59 1.69 7.48 33.18
CA VAL A 59 0.31 7.92 33.42
C VAL A 59 -0.46 8.02 32.12
N VAL A 60 0.11 8.65 31.09
CA VAL A 60 -0.58 8.85 29.81
C VAL A 60 -0.83 7.53 29.09
N ILE A 61 0.10 6.57 29.16
CA ILE A 61 -0.11 5.21 28.63
C ILE A 61 -1.37 4.61 29.24
N TRP A 62 -1.57 4.69 30.56
CA TRP A 62 -2.74 4.09 31.19
C TRP A 62 -4.05 4.77 30.77
N GLU A 63 -4.06 6.07 30.53
CA GLU A 63 -5.24 6.76 29.98
C GLU A 63 -5.58 6.27 28.56
N VAL A 64 -4.59 5.93 27.74
CA VAL A 64 -4.80 5.30 26.42
C VAL A 64 -5.33 3.87 26.56
N LEU A 65 -4.75 3.07 27.46
CA LEU A 65 -5.12 1.67 27.63
C LEU A 65 -6.54 1.49 28.18
N GLU A 66 -6.97 2.36 29.09
CA GLU A 66 -8.28 2.24 29.75
C GLU A 66 -9.46 2.77 28.90
N GLU A 67 -9.21 3.50 27.80
CA GLU A 67 -10.24 3.92 26.85
C GLU A 67 -10.93 2.74 26.16
N GLY A 68 -10.18 1.66 25.93
CA GLY A 68 -10.68 0.51 25.19
C GLY A 68 -11.91 -0.08 25.87
N VAL A 69 -12.98 -0.29 25.10
CA VAL A 69 -14.26 -0.76 25.62
C VAL A 69 -14.34 -2.28 25.52
N GLU A 70 -14.80 -2.93 26.59
CA GLU A 70 -15.19 -4.35 26.55
C GLU A 70 -16.61 -4.45 26.03
N TRP A 71 -16.79 -5.08 24.86
CA TRP A 71 -18.11 -5.29 24.26
C TRP A 71 -19.02 -6.15 25.13
N HIS A 72 -18.46 -7.18 25.77
CA HIS A 72 -19.09 -8.03 26.77
C HIS A 72 -18.05 -8.41 27.83
N PHE A 73 -18.49 -8.71 29.05
CA PHE A 73 -17.59 -9.14 30.12
C PHE A 73 -16.70 -10.30 29.67
N GLY A 74 -15.38 -10.12 29.74
CA GLY A 74 -14.39 -11.12 29.32
C GLY A 74 -14.06 -11.12 27.82
N SER A 75 -14.64 -10.23 27.02
CA SER A 75 -14.20 -10.01 25.62
C SER A 75 -12.92 -9.16 25.57
N PRO A 76 -12.06 -9.35 24.55
CA PRO A 76 -10.95 -8.43 24.32
C PRO A 76 -11.44 -6.99 24.18
N ARG A 77 -10.67 -6.04 24.71
CA ARG A 77 -10.97 -4.62 24.57
C ARG A 77 -10.79 -4.16 23.13
N VAL A 78 -11.60 -3.20 22.72
CA VAL A 78 -11.56 -2.59 21.38
C VAL A 78 -11.47 -1.08 21.54
N TRP A 79 -10.57 -0.45 20.80
CA TRP A 79 -10.37 1.00 20.79
C TRP A 79 -11.04 1.61 19.58
N SER A 80 -11.54 2.84 19.73
CA SER A 80 -12.18 3.59 18.65
C SER A 80 -11.18 4.21 17.64
N TYR A 81 -9.96 3.69 17.61
CA TYR A 81 -8.82 4.22 16.85
C TYR A 81 -8.74 3.69 15.42
N ASN A 82 -8.21 4.53 14.52
CA ASN A 82 -7.83 4.09 13.18
C ASN A 82 -6.54 3.25 13.21
N LEU A 83 -6.18 2.63 12.09
CA LEU A 83 -5.01 1.75 11.98
C LEU A 83 -3.68 2.43 12.35
N SER A 84 -3.49 3.70 11.99
CA SER A 84 -2.27 4.45 12.32
C SER A 84 -2.17 4.72 13.82
N GLN A 85 -3.30 5.09 14.44
CA GLN A 85 -3.40 5.30 15.88
C GLN A 85 -3.18 4.00 16.67
N LEU A 86 -3.76 2.88 16.21
CA LEU A 86 -3.54 1.55 16.80
C LEU A 86 -2.07 1.12 16.68
N GLU A 87 -1.46 1.29 15.51
CA GLU A 87 -0.03 0.99 15.28
C GLU A 87 0.85 1.79 16.24
N PHE A 88 0.64 3.11 16.32
CA PHE A 88 1.38 3.97 17.23
C PHE A 88 1.20 3.53 18.68
N ALA A 89 -0.04 3.31 19.13
CA ALA A 89 -0.33 2.93 20.51
C ALA A 89 0.35 1.60 20.87
N VAL A 90 0.28 0.59 19.98
CA VAL A 90 0.94 -0.71 20.19
C VAL A 90 2.46 -0.54 20.35
N ILE A 91 3.12 0.17 19.45
CA ILE A 91 4.57 0.38 19.49
C ILE A 91 4.97 1.19 20.73
N TRP A 92 4.25 2.28 20.99
CA TRP A 92 4.55 3.20 22.07
C TRP A 92 4.38 2.55 23.46
N VAL A 93 3.29 1.81 23.68
CA VAL A 93 3.06 1.11 24.94
C VAL A 93 4.05 -0.05 25.11
N ALA A 94 4.30 -0.84 24.06
CA ALA A 94 5.24 -1.96 24.13
C ALA A 94 6.69 -1.53 24.39
N SER A 95 7.08 -0.31 23.96
CA SER A 95 8.39 0.28 24.30
C SER A 95 8.62 0.42 25.81
N ARG A 96 7.52 0.47 26.58
CA ARG A 96 7.53 0.60 28.04
C ARG A 96 7.15 -0.69 28.78
N TYR A 97 6.24 -1.48 28.21
CA TYR A 97 5.66 -2.67 28.82
C TYR A 97 5.91 -3.92 27.96
N PRO A 98 7.00 -4.67 28.22
CA PRO A 98 7.26 -5.92 27.52
C PRO A 98 6.21 -6.97 27.88
N ARG A 99 6.06 -7.96 27.00
CA ARG A 99 5.11 -9.06 27.20
C ARG A 99 5.35 -9.74 28.53
N THR A 100 4.34 -9.66 29.39
CA THR A 100 4.33 -10.24 30.73
C THR A 100 3.29 -11.35 30.77
N ALA A 101 3.65 -12.50 31.35
CA ALA A 101 2.71 -13.60 31.53
C ALA A 101 1.74 -13.32 32.69
N HIS A 102 0.63 -14.05 32.73
CA HIS A 102 -0.30 -13.96 33.85
C HIS A 102 0.43 -14.26 35.16
N PRO A 103 0.25 -13.43 36.21
CA PRO A 103 0.93 -13.65 37.48
C PRO A 103 0.55 -15.01 38.08
N LEU A 104 1.54 -15.72 38.64
CA LEU A 104 1.31 -16.96 39.37
C LEU A 104 0.77 -16.60 40.77
N GLY A 105 -0.54 -16.39 40.87
CA GLY A 105 -1.23 -15.98 42.10
C GLY A 105 -2.34 -14.95 41.84
N GLY A 106 -2.89 -14.36 42.91
CA GLY A 106 -3.79 -13.21 42.77
C GLY A 106 -3.02 -11.94 42.47
N SER A 107 -3.40 -11.21 41.42
CA SER A 107 -2.99 -9.82 41.21
C SER A 107 -3.98 -8.87 41.89
N VAL A 108 -3.48 -7.71 42.34
CA VAL A 108 -4.31 -6.62 42.86
C VAL A 108 -4.14 -5.41 41.94
N GLY A 109 -5.26 -4.82 41.53
CA GLY A 109 -5.30 -3.64 40.65
C GLY A 109 -5.34 -3.99 39.15
N THR A 110 -5.64 -2.96 38.34
CA THR A 110 -5.86 -3.03 36.88
C THR A 110 -4.83 -2.26 36.05
N ARG A 111 -3.81 -1.70 36.72
CA ARG A 111 -2.71 -0.92 36.10
C ARG A 111 -1.35 -1.58 36.34
N ASN A 112 -1.18 -2.84 35.93
CA ASN A 112 0.09 -3.57 36.04
C ASN A 112 0.61 -4.09 34.68
N SER A 113 1.84 -4.63 34.63
CA SER A 113 2.47 -5.06 33.37
C SER A 113 1.72 -6.19 32.64
N TRP A 114 1.01 -7.05 33.37
CA TRP A 114 0.15 -8.08 32.78
C TRP A 114 -1.07 -7.44 32.12
N ASP A 115 -1.73 -6.48 32.78
CA ASP A 115 -2.87 -5.75 32.19
C ASP A 115 -2.44 -5.02 30.91
N ALA A 116 -1.31 -4.29 30.96
CA ALA A 116 -0.75 -3.63 29.78
C ALA A 116 -0.49 -4.62 28.64
N SER A 117 0.02 -5.82 28.98
CA SER A 117 0.22 -6.89 28.00
C SER A 117 -1.11 -7.35 27.40
N MET A 118 -2.19 -7.49 28.17
CA MET A 118 -3.51 -7.86 27.64
C MET A 118 -4.06 -6.79 26.69
N HIS A 119 -3.87 -5.51 27.00
CA HIS A 119 -4.32 -4.43 26.13
C HIS A 119 -3.54 -4.41 24.81
N ILE A 120 -2.21 -4.53 24.84
CA ILE A 120 -1.37 -4.62 23.63
C ILE A 120 -1.82 -5.82 22.77
N GLN A 121 -2.05 -6.98 23.39
CA GLN A 121 -2.54 -8.17 22.69
C GLN A 121 -3.90 -7.93 22.03
N SER A 122 -4.80 -7.22 22.72
CA SER A 122 -6.12 -6.89 22.19
C SER A 122 -6.06 -5.91 21.01
N MET A 123 -5.22 -4.87 21.09
CA MET A 123 -4.99 -3.96 19.97
C MET A 123 -4.37 -4.67 18.77
N ILE A 124 -3.38 -5.55 18.97
CA ILE A 124 -2.80 -6.37 17.89
C ILE A 124 -3.87 -7.27 17.27
N GLY A 125 -4.72 -7.90 18.09
CA GLY A 125 -5.87 -8.68 17.62
C GLY A 125 -6.88 -7.85 16.82
N GLN A 126 -7.16 -6.61 17.22
CA GLN A 126 -8.05 -5.68 16.51
C GLN A 126 -7.47 -5.26 15.15
N ILE A 127 -6.16 -5.09 15.04
CA ILE A 127 -5.50 -4.85 13.75
C ILE A 127 -5.59 -6.12 12.90
N ALA A 128 -5.28 -7.28 13.48
CA ALA A 128 -5.22 -8.56 12.79
C ALA A 128 -6.59 -9.06 12.28
N SER A 129 -7.69 -8.68 12.92
CA SER A 129 -9.04 -9.06 12.50
C SER A 129 -9.50 -8.35 11.22
N GLN A 130 -8.82 -7.27 10.82
CA GLN A 130 -9.10 -6.55 9.59
C GLN A 130 -8.36 -7.19 8.42
N THR A 131 -9.07 -7.53 7.33
CA THR A 131 -8.49 -8.18 6.14
C THR A 131 -7.95 -7.19 5.10
N SER A 132 -8.09 -5.88 5.36
CA SER A 132 -7.63 -4.82 4.47
C SER A 132 -6.12 -4.89 4.24
N TYR A 133 -5.67 -4.43 3.07
CA TYR A 133 -4.24 -4.33 2.77
C TYR A 133 -3.50 -3.44 3.79
N LEU A 134 -4.12 -2.33 4.19
CA LEU A 134 -3.58 -1.41 5.21
C LEU A 134 -3.29 -2.13 6.52
N ALA A 135 -4.23 -2.96 7.02
CA ALA A 135 -4.05 -3.70 8.25
C ALA A 135 -2.93 -4.75 8.13
N ARG A 136 -2.80 -5.42 6.98
CA ARG A 136 -1.68 -6.34 6.70
C ARG A 136 -0.33 -5.63 6.67
N ALA A 137 -0.27 -4.43 6.09
CA ALA A 137 0.95 -3.62 6.06
C ALA A 137 1.34 -3.16 7.48
N VAL A 138 0.38 -2.78 8.32
CA VAL A 138 0.63 -2.50 9.75
C VAL A 138 1.19 -3.74 10.45
N MET A 139 0.56 -4.92 10.30
CA MET A 139 1.06 -6.15 10.91
C MET A 139 2.49 -6.50 10.49
N ALA A 140 2.85 -6.26 9.22
CA ALA A 140 4.23 -6.44 8.75
C ALA A 140 5.22 -5.48 9.42
N ARG A 141 4.84 -4.21 9.62
CA ARG A 141 5.67 -3.22 10.35
C ARG A 141 5.79 -3.58 11.82
N LEU A 142 4.72 -4.02 12.46
CA LEU A 142 4.75 -4.52 13.85
C LEU A 142 5.70 -5.71 14.02
N ALA A 143 5.76 -6.63 13.05
CA ALA A 143 6.68 -7.79 13.08
C ALA A 143 8.16 -7.39 12.95
N ALA A 144 8.43 -6.23 12.34
CA ALA A 144 9.76 -5.66 12.14
C ALA A 144 10.18 -4.67 13.25
N SER A 145 9.26 -4.20 14.10
CA SER A 145 9.53 -3.25 15.18
C SER A 145 10.39 -3.88 16.28
N ALA A 146 11.41 -3.13 16.72
CA ALA A 146 12.32 -3.54 17.80
C ALA A 146 11.63 -3.53 19.17
N GLU A 147 10.66 -2.64 19.36
CA GLU A 147 9.86 -2.50 20.58
C GLU A 147 8.96 -3.73 20.79
N LEU A 148 8.60 -4.43 19.71
CA LEU A 148 7.71 -5.59 19.73
C LEU A 148 8.43 -6.93 19.84
N VAL A 149 9.74 -6.97 20.08
CA VAL A 149 10.51 -8.23 20.19
C VAL A 149 9.87 -9.22 21.18
N SER A 150 9.37 -8.74 22.32
CA SER A 150 8.72 -9.60 23.32
C SER A 150 7.32 -10.13 22.90
N TYR A 151 6.70 -9.54 21.88
CA TYR A 151 5.40 -9.94 21.32
C TYR A 151 5.54 -10.64 19.96
N ARG A 152 6.76 -10.81 19.44
CA ARG A 152 7.03 -11.17 18.05
C ARG A 152 6.31 -12.44 17.58
N ASP A 153 6.37 -13.51 18.37
CA ASP A 153 5.74 -14.79 18.01
C ASP A 153 4.23 -14.64 17.81
N MET A 154 3.58 -13.83 18.65
CA MET A 154 2.16 -13.56 18.55
C MET A 154 1.82 -12.69 17.34
N VAL A 155 2.64 -11.66 17.06
CA VAL A 155 2.47 -10.83 15.87
C VAL A 155 2.59 -11.66 14.60
N LEU A 156 3.58 -12.56 14.52
CA LEU A 156 3.76 -13.47 13.39
C LEU A 156 2.58 -14.46 13.25
N HIS A 157 2.08 -15.01 14.36
CA HIS A 157 0.91 -15.87 14.37
C HIS A 157 -0.34 -15.16 13.85
N HIS A 158 -0.62 -13.95 14.33
CA HIS A 158 -1.74 -13.15 13.86
C HIS A 158 -1.57 -12.70 12.40
N GLN A 159 -0.36 -12.36 11.98
CA GLN A 159 -0.06 -12.01 10.59
C GLN A 159 -0.35 -13.18 9.65
N ALA A 160 0.08 -14.41 10.02
CA ALA A 160 -0.22 -15.60 9.23
C ALA A 160 -1.74 -15.87 9.16
N SER A 161 -2.44 -15.76 10.28
CA SER A 161 -3.90 -15.94 10.35
C SER A 161 -4.66 -14.90 9.51
N GLN A 162 -4.22 -13.64 9.56
CA GLN A 162 -4.78 -12.54 8.78
C GLN A 162 -4.54 -12.73 7.28
N LEU A 163 -3.39 -13.29 6.87
CA LEU A 163 -3.14 -13.62 5.46
C LEU A 163 -4.11 -14.68 4.95
N THR A 164 -4.36 -15.74 5.72
CA THR A 164 -5.37 -16.75 5.37
C THR A 164 -6.76 -16.13 5.28
N ALA A 165 -7.19 -15.39 6.30
CA ALA A 165 -8.49 -14.73 6.32
C ALA A 165 -8.65 -13.69 5.19
N SER A 166 -7.58 -13.00 4.78
CA SER A 166 -7.59 -12.08 3.64
C SER A 166 -7.76 -12.81 2.32
N VAL A 167 -7.15 -13.99 2.15
CA VAL A 167 -7.34 -14.83 0.96
C VAL A 167 -8.79 -15.30 0.90
N ASP A 168 -9.32 -15.82 2.01
CA ASP A 168 -10.70 -16.28 2.12
C ASP A 168 -11.71 -15.14 1.89
N ALA A 169 -11.47 -13.96 2.46
CA ALA A 169 -12.32 -12.78 2.25
C ALA A 169 -12.25 -12.24 0.82
N SER A 170 -11.10 -12.39 0.14
CA SER A 170 -10.98 -12.08 -1.30
C SER A 170 -11.54 -13.18 -2.19
N HIS A 171 -11.79 -14.38 -1.64
CA HIS A 171 -12.34 -15.51 -2.36
C HIS A 171 -13.86 -15.40 -2.41
N VAL A 172 -14.35 -14.68 -3.41
CA VAL A 172 -15.76 -14.74 -3.79
C VAL A 172 -15.93 -15.92 -4.74
N ALA A 173 -16.48 -17.03 -4.23
CA ALA A 173 -16.95 -18.10 -5.11
C ALA A 173 -17.99 -17.49 -6.06
N PRO A 174 -17.75 -17.52 -7.40
CA PRO A 174 -18.68 -16.88 -8.32
C PRO A 174 -20.04 -17.58 -8.22
N THR A 175 -21.11 -16.80 -8.17
CA THR A 175 -22.45 -17.36 -8.36
C THR A 175 -22.53 -17.94 -9.78
N TRP A 176 -23.47 -18.86 -10.01
CA TRP A 176 -23.59 -19.48 -11.33
C TRP A 176 -23.91 -18.43 -12.41
N GLU A 177 -24.62 -17.35 -12.07
CA GLU A 177 -24.87 -16.20 -12.94
C GLU A 177 -23.59 -15.41 -13.22
N ALA A 178 -22.75 -15.16 -12.20
CA ALA A 178 -21.47 -14.46 -12.38
C ALA A 178 -20.49 -15.29 -13.24
N ALA A 179 -20.46 -16.61 -13.07
CA ALA A 179 -19.70 -17.51 -13.93
C ALA A 179 -20.22 -17.47 -15.37
N GLN A 180 -21.53 -17.41 -15.57
CA GLN A 180 -22.14 -17.27 -16.90
C GLN A 180 -21.87 -15.90 -17.54
N GLU A 181 -21.79 -14.82 -16.75
CA GLU A 181 -21.43 -13.47 -17.23
C GLU A 181 -19.97 -13.39 -17.70
N VAL A 182 -19.04 -13.99 -16.95
CA VAL A 182 -17.62 -14.09 -17.35
C VAL A 182 -17.48 -14.94 -18.61
N LEU A 183 -18.18 -16.08 -18.69
CA LEU A 183 -18.18 -16.96 -19.86
C LEU A 183 -18.86 -16.33 -21.09
N THR A 184 -19.62 -15.24 -20.92
CA THR A 184 -20.28 -14.51 -22.02
C THR A 184 -19.61 -13.18 -22.36
N ASN A 185 -18.36 -12.98 -21.90
CA ASN A 185 -17.51 -11.84 -22.25
C ASN A 185 -18.04 -10.49 -21.75
N ARG A 186 -18.71 -10.45 -20.58
CA ARG A 186 -19.21 -9.23 -19.93
C ARG A 186 -18.26 -8.73 -18.81
N ALA A 187 -18.56 -7.54 -18.26
CA ALA A 187 -17.66 -6.75 -17.41
C ALA A 187 -17.03 -7.53 -16.23
N PRO A 188 -15.76 -7.26 -15.86
CA PRO A 188 -15.07 -7.93 -14.75
C PRO A 188 -15.83 -7.90 -13.41
N CYS A 189 -15.78 -9.00 -12.65
CA CYS A 189 -16.42 -9.12 -11.34
C CYS A 189 -15.48 -9.04 -10.14
N SER A 190 -14.17 -9.14 -10.33
CA SER A 190 -13.15 -9.00 -9.28
C SER A 190 -11.94 -8.17 -9.75
N HIS A 191 -11.10 -7.71 -8.82
CA HIS A 191 -9.84 -7.03 -9.16
C HIS A 191 -8.91 -7.90 -10.01
N HIS A 192 -8.89 -9.21 -9.76
CA HIS A 192 -8.09 -10.15 -10.55
C HIS A 192 -8.61 -10.26 -11.99
N ASP A 193 -9.93 -10.32 -12.17
CA ASP A 193 -10.55 -10.36 -13.51
C ASP A 193 -10.29 -9.05 -14.25
N LEU A 194 -10.38 -7.90 -13.55
CA LEU A 194 -10.10 -6.60 -14.15
C LEU A 194 -8.65 -6.53 -14.65
N VAL A 195 -7.69 -6.94 -13.83
CA VAL A 195 -6.27 -6.99 -14.24
C VAL A 195 -6.08 -7.98 -15.40
N ALA A 196 -6.74 -9.14 -15.38
CA ALA A 196 -6.63 -10.12 -16.45
C ALA A 196 -7.15 -9.58 -17.78
N VAL A 197 -8.34 -8.97 -17.80
CA VAL A 197 -8.92 -8.34 -19.01
C VAL A 197 -8.05 -7.19 -19.51
N VAL A 198 -7.48 -6.37 -18.62
CA VAL A 198 -6.56 -5.31 -19.03
C VAL A 198 -5.28 -5.88 -19.63
N LEU A 199 -4.70 -6.93 -19.06
CA LEU A 199 -3.50 -7.57 -19.60
C LEU A 199 -3.76 -8.18 -20.98
N ASP A 200 -4.89 -8.85 -21.17
CA ASP A 200 -5.32 -9.40 -22.47
C ASP A 200 -5.40 -8.29 -23.54
N HIS A 201 -6.02 -7.15 -23.20
CA HIS A 201 -6.08 -5.99 -24.09
C HIS A 201 -4.72 -5.32 -24.31
N LEU A 202 -3.80 -5.38 -23.34
CA LEU A 202 -2.43 -4.86 -23.52
C LEU A 202 -1.61 -5.78 -24.43
N ASP A 203 -1.79 -7.10 -24.35
CA ASP A 203 -1.19 -8.07 -25.27
C ASP A 203 -1.71 -7.83 -26.70
N ASP A 204 -3.01 -7.59 -26.87
CA ASP A 204 -3.59 -7.19 -28.16
C ASP A 204 -3.02 -5.86 -28.69
N VAL A 205 -2.80 -4.88 -27.81
CA VAL A 205 -2.14 -3.63 -28.18
C VAL A 205 -0.69 -3.87 -28.61
N GLN A 206 0.04 -4.72 -27.91
CA GLN A 206 1.41 -5.10 -28.29
C GLN A 206 1.46 -5.80 -29.65
N LEU A 207 0.55 -6.74 -29.90
CA LEU A 207 0.40 -7.40 -31.20
C LEU A 207 0.09 -6.39 -32.30
N HIS A 208 -0.82 -5.44 -32.03
CA HIS A 208 -1.15 -4.37 -32.97
C HIS A 208 0.06 -3.47 -33.27
N ILE A 209 0.83 -3.06 -32.26
CA ILE A 209 2.05 -2.25 -32.46
C ILE A 209 3.08 -2.99 -33.33
N SER A 210 3.18 -4.30 -33.15
CA SER A 210 4.18 -5.14 -33.83
C SER A 210 3.78 -5.54 -35.26
N HIS A 211 2.49 -5.72 -35.52
CA HIS A 211 1.99 -6.35 -36.76
C HIS A 211 1.02 -5.51 -37.58
N ALA A 212 0.55 -4.36 -37.08
CA ALA A 212 -0.32 -3.51 -37.88
C ALA A 212 0.43 -2.93 -39.09
N ASN A 213 -0.27 -2.79 -40.21
CA ASN A 213 0.25 -2.13 -41.42
C ASN A 213 0.45 -0.62 -41.22
N GLU A 214 -0.17 -0.06 -40.18
CA GLU A 214 0.03 1.30 -39.71
C GLU A 214 1.26 1.24 -38.80
N ASP A 215 2.30 2.05 -39.06
CA ASP A 215 3.55 2.10 -38.28
C ASP A 215 3.32 2.58 -36.82
N SER A 216 2.49 1.87 -36.04
CA SER A 216 1.94 2.29 -34.75
C SER A 216 3.01 2.48 -33.69
N TYR A 217 4.14 1.79 -33.83
CA TYR A 217 5.32 2.03 -33.00
C TYR A 217 5.77 3.50 -33.05
N LYS A 218 5.62 4.22 -34.17
CA LYS A 218 5.98 5.64 -34.30
C LYS A 218 5.22 6.55 -33.33
N LEU A 219 4.05 6.12 -32.82
CA LEU A 219 3.33 6.88 -31.80
C LEU A 219 4.13 7.05 -30.50
N PHE A 220 5.11 6.17 -30.25
CA PHE A 220 5.99 6.19 -29.09
C PHE A 220 7.32 6.91 -29.33
N TRP A 221 7.57 7.39 -30.56
CA TRP A 221 8.81 8.07 -30.95
C TRP A 221 8.56 9.48 -31.47
N ASN A 222 9.52 10.36 -31.26
CA ASN A 222 9.64 11.58 -32.05
C ASN A 222 10.23 11.20 -33.42
N THR A 223 9.74 11.85 -34.48
CA THR A 223 10.23 11.63 -35.84
C THR A 223 10.86 12.89 -36.42
N ASP A 224 11.88 12.72 -37.26
CA ASP A 224 12.49 13.81 -38.02
C ASP A 224 11.58 14.28 -39.18
N SER A 225 12.05 15.28 -39.94
CA SER A 225 11.34 15.81 -41.11
C SER A 225 11.11 14.79 -42.24
N ALA A 226 11.85 13.67 -42.22
CA ALA A 226 11.72 12.56 -43.16
C ALA A 226 10.89 11.40 -42.58
N ASN A 227 10.19 11.62 -41.46
CA ASN A 227 9.38 10.61 -40.75
C ASN A 227 10.18 9.38 -40.26
N ARG A 228 11.49 9.55 -40.02
CA ARG A 228 12.36 8.53 -39.42
C ARG A 228 12.38 8.70 -37.91
N LEU A 229 12.60 7.60 -37.18
CA LEU A 229 12.74 7.64 -35.73
C LEU A 229 13.94 8.51 -35.33
N ASP A 230 13.72 9.48 -34.45
CA ASP A 230 14.76 10.33 -33.86
C ASP A 230 15.07 9.88 -32.43
N ARG A 231 14.15 10.16 -31.51
CA ARG A 231 14.31 9.83 -30.08
C ARG A 231 13.00 9.33 -29.48
N PRO A 232 13.06 8.45 -28.46
CA PRO A 232 11.88 8.07 -27.69
C PRO A 232 11.08 9.29 -27.21
N LYS A 233 9.75 9.19 -27.19
CA LYS A 233 8.92 10.19 -26.53
C LYS A 233 9.12 10.19 -25.02
N THR A 234 8.62 11.23 -24.36
CA THR A 234 8.58 11.24 -22.89
C THR A 234 7.63 10.17 -22.37
N GLU A 235 7.78 9.81 -21.10
CA GLU A 235 6.91 8.81 -20.43
C GLU A 235 5.43 9.23 -20.50
N ASP A 236 5.13 10.50 -20.23
CA ASP A 236 3.77 11.06 -20.36
C ASP A 236 3.19 10.93 -21.77
N GLN A 237 3.98 11.23 -22.79
CA GLN A 237 3.53 11.16 -24.18
C GLN A 237 3.32 9.70 -24.62
N ALA A 238 4.16 8.77 -24.14
CA ALA A 238 4.02 7.34 -24.40
C ALA A 238 2.80 6.76 -23.67
N ARG A 239 2.55 7.18 -22.43
CA ARG A 239 1.31 6.89 -21.68
C ARG A 239 0.09 7.34 -22.48
N ASP A 240 0.05 8.57 -22.96
CA ASP A 240 -1.12 9.10 -23.67
C ASP A 240 -1.40 8.32 -24.98
N ALA A 241 -0.33 7.93 -25.69
CA ALA A 241 -0.44 7.07 -26.87
C ALA A 241 -1.04 5.70 -26.54
N LEU A 242 -0.52 5.02 -25.52
CA LEU A 242 -1.06 3.75 -25.03
C LEU A 242 -2.51 3.87 -24.57
N LEU A 243 -2.81 4.92 -23.78
CA LEU A 243 -4.13 5.16 -23.25
C LEU A 243 -5.16 5.37 -24.36
N GLY A 244 -4.79 6.06 -25.44
CA GLY A 244 -5.63 6.19 -26.63
C GLY A 244 -5.99 4.83 -27.26
N MET A 245 -5.02 3.93 -27.37
CA MET A 245 -5.23 2.57 -27.91
C MET A 245 -6.08 1.70 -26.99
N LEU A 246 -5.84 1.80 -25.68
CA LEU A 246 -6.45 0.96 -24.65
C LEU A 246 -7.91 1.34 -24.39
N ARG A 247 -8.24 2.65 -24.37
CA ARG A 247 -9.61 3.14 -24.12
C ARG A 247 -10.66 2.54 -25.05
N TYR A 248 -10.36 2.47 -26.34
CA TYR A 248 -11.29 1.93 -27.34
C TYR A 248 -11.60 0.45 -27.10
N ARG A 249 -10.62 -0.31 -26.60
CA ARG A 249 -10.74 -1.76 -26.34
C ARG A 249 -11.42 -2.06 -25.02
N LEU A 250 -11.20 -1.22 -24.01
CA LEU A 250 -11.81 -1.37 -22.70
C LEU A 250 -13.28 -0.91 -22.65
N PHE A 251 -13.67 0.05 -23.49
CA PHE A 251 -15.02 0.63 -23.50
C PHE A 251 -16.16 -0.40 -23.69
N PRO A 252 -16.09 -1.37 -24.62
CA PRO A 252 -17.11 -2.42 -24.75
C PRO A 252 -17.35 -3.27 -23.49
N HIS A 253 -16.35 -3.35 -22.61
CA HIS A 253 -16.44 -4.08 -21.34
C HIS A 253 -16.93 -3.21 -20.18
N ASN A 254 -17.36 -1.96 -20.44
CA ASN A 254 -17.67 -0.95 -19.41
C ASN A 254 -16.48 -0.67 -18.48
N ILE A 255 -15.26 -0.75 -19.02
CA ILE A 255 -14.03 -0.43 -18.31
C ILE A 255 -13.55 0.95 -18.80
N ARG A 256 -13.32 1.87 -17.86
CA ARG A 256 -12.88 3.24 -18.13
C ARG A 256 -11.41 3.39 -17.72
N ALA A 257 -10.56 3.80 -18.65
CA ALA A 257 -9.16 4.15 -18.36
C ALA A 257 -8.94 5.67 -18.44
N GLU A 258 -8.31 6.23 -17.43
CA GLU A 258 -8.05 7.67 -17.31
C GLU A 258 -6.57 7.95 -17.05
N PRO A 259 -6.01 9.04 -17.62
CA PRO A 259 -4.72 9.51 -17.19
C PRO A 259 -4.88 10.11 -15.78
N GLU A 260 -3.84 10.00 -14.96
CA GLU A 260 -3.64 10.75 -13.71
C GLU A 260 -4.86 11.56 -13.19
N GLY A 261 -5.64 10.97 -12.29
CA GLY A 261 -6.64 11.70 -11.50
C GLY A 261 -6.00 12.24 -10.23
N HIS A 262 -6.36 13.45 -9.81
CA HIS A 262 -5.92 14.05 -8.52
C HIS A 262 -6.33 13.14 -7.35
N MET A 263 -5.50 12.16 -7.02
CA MET A 263 -5.62 11.39 -5.78
C MET A 263 -5.12 12.28 -4.64
N ASN A 264 -5.87 12.32 -3.54
CA ASN A 264 -5.57 13.15 -2.37
C ASN A 264 -4.10 13.01 -1.96
N ALA A 265 -3.37 14.13 -2.02
CA ALA A 265 -2.01 14.35 -1.54
C ALA A 265 -0.97 13.26 -1.91
N ASP A 266 -0.26 13.52 -3.02
CA ASP A 266 1.10 13.03 -3.30
C ASP A 266 1.27 11.60 -3.87
N LYS A 267 0.22 11.01 -4.46
CA LYS A 267 0.26 9.64 -5.03
C LYS A 267 -0.23 9.63 -6.48
N ARG A 268 0.70 9.41 -7.42
CA ARG A 268 0.46 9.49 -8.87
C ARG A 268 0.77 8.14 -9.53
N ALA A 269 -0.26 7.47 -10.04
CA ALA A 269 -0.10 6.36 -10.99
C ALA A 269 -0.30 6.92 -12.41
N ASP A 270 0.37 6.34 -13.41
CA ASP A 270 0.28 6.82 -14.78
C ASP A 270 -1.12 6.65 -15.38
N ILE A 271 -1.75 5.49 -15.18
CA ILE A 271 -3.11 5.21 -15.65
C ILE A 271 -3.93 4.59 -14.51
N VAL A 272 -5.16 5.07 -14.34
CA VAL A 272 -6.15 4.44 -13.45
C VAL A 272 -7.27 3.84 -14.29
N ILE A 273 -7.58 2.58 -14.01
CA ILE A 273 -8.59 1.79 -14.71
C ILE A 273 -9.73 1.50 -13.75
N PHE A 274 -10.94 1.89 -14.13
CA PHE A 274 -12.15 1.75 -13.34
C PHE A 274 -13.12 0.76 -13.99
N CYS A 275 -13.73 -0.09 -13.19
CA CYS A 275 -14.89 -0.86 -13.58
C CYS A 275 -15.84 -0.95 -12.39
N ARG A 276 -17.05 -0.40 -12.48
CA ARG A 276 -17.97 -0.32 -11.33
C ARG A 276 -17.28 0.31 -10.10
N GLU A 277 -17.23 -0.40 -8.97
CA GLU A 277 -16.61 0.04 -7.70
C GLU A 277 -15.18 -0.50 -7.51
N ILE A 278 -14.60 -1.16 -8.51
CA ILE A 278 -13.23 -1.67 -8.47
C ILE A 278 -12.31 -0.87 -9.40
N LYS A 279 -11.05 -0.73 -9.00
CA LYS A 279 -10.03 -0.14 -9.86
C LYS A 279 -8.71 -0.89 -9.84
N ALA A 280 -7.96 -0.71 -10.92
CA ALA A 280 -6.57 -1.15 -11.07
C ALA A 280 -5.73 0.05 -11.50
N VAL A 281 -4.43 0.02 -11.23
CA VAL A 281 -3.52 1.08 -11.67
C VAL A 281 -2.38 0.48 -12.50
N VAL A 282 -1.91 1.29 -13.45
CA VAL A 282 -0.77 0.98 -14.30
C VAL A 282 0.31 2.01 -14.01
N GLU A 283 1.49 1.52 -13.67
CA GLU A 283 2.71 2.33 -13.59
C GLU A 283 3.57 2.00 -14.81
N ILE A 284 4.06 3.03 -15.48
CA ILE A 284 4.76 2.96 -16.75
C ILE A 284 6.19 3.43 -16.56
N LYS A 285 7.13 2.71 -17.16
CA LYS A 285 8.52 3.16 -17.31
C LYS A 285 9.03 2.92 -18.72
N ARG A 286 10.00 3.72 -19.13
CA ARG A 286 10.84 3.41 -20.31
C ARG A 286 11.93 2.41 -19.90
N ASP A 287 12.34 1.52 -20.81
CA ASP A 287 13.40 0.53 -20.57
C ASP A 287 14.73 1.15 -20.07
N PHE A 288 15.02 2.40 -20.44
CA PHE A 288 16.18 3.16 -19.97
C PHE A 288 15.90 4.11 -18.79
N HIS A 289 14.74 4.03 -18.14
CA HIS A 289 14.44 4.84 -16.95
C HIS A 289 15.35 4.44 -15.78
N ALA A 290 15.86 5.41 -15.01
CA ALA A 290 16.80 5.17 -13.90
C ALA A 290 16.26 4.16 -12.87
N ASP A 291 14.96 4.26 -12.58
CA ASP A 291 14.25 3.41 -11.62
C ASP A 291 13.61 2.15 -12.23
N VAL A 292 13.91 1.77 -13.48
CA VAL A 292 13.19 0.68 -14.17
C VAL A 292 13.22 -0.66 -13.41
N TRP A 293 14.25 -0.91 -12.61
CA TRP A 293 14.40 -2.13 -11.80
C TRP A 293 13.73 -2.04 -10.42
N THR A 294 13.46 -0.83 -9.92
CA THR A 294 13.02 -0.58 -8.53
C THR A 294 11.61 -0.03 -8.43
N ALA A 295 11.09 0.62 -9.49
CA ALA A 295 9.78 1.27 -9.51
C ALA A 295 8.63 0.30 -9.23
N ALA A 296 8.71 -0.93 -9.75
CA ALA A 296 7.71 -1.98 -9.51
C ALA A 296 7.52 -2.29 -8.02
N VAL A 297 8.58 -2.20 -7.20
CA VAL A 297 8.48 -2.41 -5.75
C VAL A 297 8.22 -1.08 -5.04
N GLY A 298 9.02 -0.05 -5.33
CA GLY A 298 9.05 1.19 -4.55
C GLY A 298 7.90 2.16 -4.82
N GLN A 299 7.41 2.25 -6.05
CA GLN A 299 6.38 3.23 -6.44
C GLN A 299 4.99 2.60 -6.35
N LEU A 300 4.86 1.39 -6.88
CA LEU A 300 3.60 0.66 -6.85
C LEU A 300 3.16 0.29 -5.42
N ASP A 301 4.03 -0.22 -4.52
CA ASP A 301 3.62 -0.46 -3.12
C ASP A 301 3.15 0.83 -2.40
N ARG A 302 3.73 2.00 -2.73
CA ARG A 302 3.30 3.29 -2.15
C ARG A 302 1.93 3.74 -2.65
N LEU A 303 1.59 3.42 -3.90
CA LEU A 303 0.28 3.68 -4.52
C LEU A 303 -0.83 2.80 -3.94
N TYR A 304 -0.51 1.56 -3.51
CA TYR A 304 -1.49 0.61 -2.94
C TYR A 304 -1.77 0.77 -1.44
N THR A 305 -1.02 1.62 -0.74
CA THR A 305 -1.08 1.73 0.73
C THR A 305 -2.12 2.75 1.26
N PRO A 306 -3.16 3.16 0.51
CA PRO A 306 -4.36 3.59 1.24
C PRO A 306 -5.73 3.31 0.58
N ASP A 307 -5.78 2.81 -0.66
CA ASP A 307 -7.02 2.84 -1.45
C ASP A 307 -7.80 1.51 -1.39
N PRO A 308 -8.96 1.46 -0.70
CA PRO A 308 -9.74 0.23 -0.56
C PRO A 308 -10.25 -0.31 -1.91
N GLU A 309 -10.49 0.58 -2.89
CA GLU A 309 -11.04 0.22 -4.20
C GLU A 309 -9.99 -0.43 -5.12
N ALA A 310 -8.70 -0.29 -4.82
CA ALA A 310 -7.61 -0.79 -5.66
C ALA A 310 -7.28 -2.28 -5.43
N GLY A 311 -7.82 -2.90 -4.37
CA GLY A 311 -7.61 -4.33 -4.06
C GLY A 311 -6.15 -4.75 -3.82
N GLY A 312 -5.20 -3.80 -3.86
CA GLY A 312 -3.76 -4.05 -3.82
C GLY A 312 -3.19 -4.72 -5.07
N LEU A 313 -3.88 -4.69 -6.23
CA LEU A 313 -3.41 -5.27 -7.49
C LEU A 313 -3.00 -4.20 -8.51
N GLY A 314 -2.01 -4.55 -9.34
CA GLY A 314 -1.31 -3.60 -10.19
C GLY A 314 -0.72 -4.14 -11.47
N ILE A 315 -0.48 -3.24 -12.41
CA ILE A 315 0.29 -3.53 -13.63
C ILE A 315 1.53 -2.63 -13.66
N TYR A 316 2.70 -3.24 -13.80
CA TYR A 316 3.94 -2.55 -14.11
C TYR A 316 4.26 -2.75 -15.59
N LEU A 317 4.21 -1.67 -16.36
CA LEU A 317 4.42 -1.69 -17.80
C LEU A 317 5.76 -1.04 -18.14
N VAL A 318 6.56 -1.73 -18.94
CA VAL A 318 7.79 -1.14 -19.49
C VAL A 318 7.68 -1.04 -21.01
N PHE A 319 7.91 0.15 -21.56
CA PHE A 319 8.12 0.32 -22.99
C PHE A 319 9.56 -0.05 -23.36
N TRP A 320 9.71 -1.06 -24.22
CA TRP A 320 10.98 -1.46 -24.77
C TRP A 320 11.26 -0.72 -26.08
N TYR A 321 12.29 0.14 -26.08
CA TYR A 321 12.64 0.96 -27.23
C TYR A 321 13.74 0.33 -28.11
N GLY A 322 14.37 -0.76 -27.64
CA GLY A 322 15.42 -1.45 -28.37
C GLY A 322 16.65 -0.58 -28.61
N GLU A 323 17.55 -1.02 -29.49
CA GLU A 323 18.87 -0.38 -29.69
C GLU A 323 18.78 1.06 -30.24
N LYS A 324 17.72 1.37 -30.98
CA LYS A 324 17.50 2.69 -31.60
C LYS A 324 17.28 3.82 -30.58
N ARG A 325 17.11 3.49 -29.28
CA ARG A 325 16.77 4.46 -28.21
C ARG A 325 17.89 5.46 -27.90
N GLY A 326 19.14 5.14 -28.23
CA GLY A 326 20.32 5.96 -27.93
C GLY A 326 20.74 6.06 -26.46
N SER A 327 19.85 5.75 -25.51
CA SER A 327 20.11 5.73 -24.06
C SER A 327 20.49 4.34 -23.55
N THR A 328 21.26 4.26 -22.46
CA THR A 328 21.67 2.98 -21.86
C THR A 328 20.67 2.54 -20.78
N ILE A 329 20.32 1.25 -20.79
CA ILE A 329 19.50 0.65 -19.73
C ILE A 329 20.35 0.57 -18.44
N PRO A 330 19.83 1.00 -17.27
CA PRO A 330 20.55 0.85 -16.00
C PRO A 330 20.95 -0.61 -15.72
N ASN A 331 22.03 -0.81 -14.97
CA ASN A 331 22.49 -2.16 -14.66
C ASN A 331 21.44 -2.92 -13.83
N PRO A 332 21.15 -4.19 -14.16
CA PRO A 332 20.32 -5.05 -13.33
C PRO A 332 20.90 -5.19 -11.91
N PRO A 333 20.05 -5.24 -10.86
CA PRO A 333 20.51 -5.28 -9.47
C PRO A 333 21.23 -6.59 -9.10
N ASN A 334 21.05 -7.65 -9.88
CA ASN A 334 21.70 -8.96 -9.69
C ASN A 334 23.06 -9.07 -10.43
N GLY A 335 23.55 -7.98 -11.03
CA GLY A 335 24.84 -7.96 -11.73
C GLY A 335 24.86 -8.72 -13.07
N LYS A 336 23.70 -9.16 -13.58
CA LYS A 336 23.58 -9.74 -14.92
C LYS A 336 23.81 -8.70 -16.01
N ASP A 337 24.09 -9.18 -17.22
CA ASP A 337 24.12 -8.34 -18.41
C ASP A 337 22.77 -7.69 -18.67
N ARG A 338 22.79 -6.55 -19.38
CA ARG A 338 21.57 -5.83 -19.74
C ARG A 338 20.71 -6.67 -20.68
N PRO A 339 19.38 -6.59 -20.57
CA PRO A 339 18.48 -7.27 -21.49
C PRO A 339 18.75 -6.81 -22.94
N GLN A 340 18.64 -7.76 -23.87
CA GLN A 340 18.81 -7.54 -25.31
C GLN A 340 17.47 -7.55 -26.06
N SER A 341 16.39 -7.95 -25.41
CA SER A 341 15.04 -7.98 -25.99
C SER A 341 13.96 -7.63 -24.98
N ALA A 342 12.76 -7.29 -25.46
CA ALA A 342 11.57 -7.08 -24.62
C ALA A 342 11.25 -8.32 -23.78
N ALA A 343 11.35 -9.52 -24.36
CA ALA A 343 11.12 -10.78 -23.67
C ALA A 343 12.15 -11.03 -22.56
N GLU A 344 13.43 -10.72 -22.83
CA GLU A 344 14.47 -10.84 -21.81
C GLU A 344 14.26 -9.82 -20.67
N MET A 345 13.89 -8.58 -21.00
CA MET A 345 13.53 -7.56 -20.02
C MET A 345 12.38 -8.02 -19.12
N LEU A 346 11.31 -8.59 -19.71
CA LEU A 346 10.18 -9.13 -18.95
C LEU A 346 10.63 -10.20 -17.95
N ARG A 347 11.39 -11.21 -18.42
CA ARG A 347 11.92 -12.28 -17.58
C ARG A 347 12.77 -11.72 -16.45
N MET A 348 13.68 -10.79 -16.74
CA MET A 348 14.59 -10.22 -15.75
C MET A 348 13.85 -9.39 -14.69
N LEU A 349 12.85 -8.61 -15.09
CA LEU A 349 11.99 -7.87 -14.16
C LEU A 349 11.24 -8.83 -13.24
N GLN A 350 10.70 -9.93 -13.77
CA GLN A 350 10.01 -10.96 -12.98
C GLN A 350 10.95 -11.66 -11.98
N GLU A 351 12.20 -11.92 -12.35
CA GLU A 351 13.21 -12.52 -11.46
C GLU A 351 13.63 -11.61 -10.30
N VAL A 352 13.63 -10.30 -10.51
CA VAL A 352 14.03 -9.32 -9.49
C VAL A 352 12.90 -9.03 -8.50
N LEU A 353 11.64 -9.34 -8.86
CA LEU A 353 10.48 -9.09 -8.00
C LEU A 353 10.38 -10.08 -6.83
N PRO A 354 10.24 -9.59 -5.59
CA PRO A 354 9.95 -10.44 -4.44
C PRO A 354 8.64 -11.21 -4.63
N SER A 355 8.60 -12.47 -4.17
CA SER A 355 7.42 -13.35 -4.35
C SER A 355 6.14 -12.79 -3.72
N SER A 356 6.24 -11.99 -2.65
CA SER A 356 5.12 -11.28 -2.04
C SER A 356 4.50 -10.21 -2.94
N THR A 357 5.31 -9.65 -3.84
CA THR A 357 4.91 -8.58 -4.78
C THR A 357 4.45 -9.17 -6.10
N ALA A 358 5.06 -10.27 -6.57
CA ALA A 358 4.67 -10.96 -7.81
C ALA A 358 3.21 -11.47 -7.83
N LYS A 359 2.62 -11.74 -6.66
CA LYS A 359 1.20 -12.09 -6.55
C LYS A 359 0.26 -10.91 -6.83
N ARG A 360 0.74 -9.69 -6.61
CA ARG A 360 -0.05 -8.45 -6.66
C ARG A 360 0.22 -7.62 -7.91
N ILE A 361 1.46 -7.61 -8.37
CA ILE A 361 1.92 -6.81 -9.50
C ILE A 361 2.18 -7.73 -10.68
N LYS A 362 1.47 -7.47 -11.77
CA LYS A 362 1.70 -8.11 -13.06
C LYS A 362 2.61 -7.24 -13.88
N ILE A 363 3.66 -7.83 -14.47
CA ILE A 363 4.58 -7.10 -15.34
C ILE A 363 4.22 -7.40 -16.78
N ILE A 364 4.27 -6.37 -17.61
CA ILE A 364 4.26 -6.50 -19.06
C ILE A 364 5.34 -5.61 -19.67
N VAL A 365 5.93 -6.06 -20.77
CA VAL A 365 6.90 -5.28 -21.54
C VAL A 365 6.37 -5.15 -22.96
N VAL A 366 6.03 -3.92 -23.35
CA VAL A 366 5.49 -3.61 -24.67
C VAL A 366 6.63 -3.17 -25.58
N ASP A 367 6.91 -3.96 -26.62
CA ASP A 367 7.91 -3.64 -27.62
C ASP A 367 7.41 -2.52 -28.54
N VAL A 368 8.10 -1.37 -28.51
CA VAL A 368 7.81 -0.20 -29.35
C VAL A 368 9.00 0.16 -30.23
N SER A 369 9.97 -0.74 -30.42
CA SER A 369 11.22 -0.49 -31.15
C SER A 369 11.07 -0.43 -32.68
N GLY A 370 9.91 -0.88 -33.19
CA GLY A 370 9.56 -0.93 -34.61
C GLY A 370 10.29 -2.03 -35.40
N PRO A 371 10.06 -2.12 -36.73
CA PRO A 371 10.64 -3.18 -37.56
C PRO A 371 12.17 -3.18 -37.47
N GLY A 372 12.74 -4.37 -37.25
CA GLY A 372 14.18 -4.60 -37.10
C GLY A 372 14.61 -5.19 -35.74
N ALA A 373 13.70 -5.30 -34.77
CA ALA A 373 13.93 -6.12 -33.57
C ALA A 373 13.57 -7.57 -33.89
N SER A 374 14.59 -8.37 -34.21
CA SER A 374 14.42 -9.77 -34.57
C SER A 374 13.66 -10.56 -33.50
N LEU A 375 12.64 -11.26 -33.98
CA LEU A 375 12.08 -12.50 -33.46
C LEU A 375 13.14 -13.35 -32.75
N ALA A 376 12.95 -13.58 -31.46
CA ALA A 376 13.49 -14.74 -30.77
C ALA A 376 12.30 -15.44 -30.10
N SER A 377 11.90 -16.53 -30.72
CA SER A 377 10.95 -17.55 -30.25
C SER A 377 11.35 -18.17 -28.92
#